data_AF-A0A3M1WPI6-F1
#
_entry.id   AF-A0A3M1WPI6-F1
#
_cell.length_a   1.000
_cell.length_b   1.000
_cell.length_c   1.000
_cell.angle_alpha   90.00
_cell.angle_beta   90.00
_cell.angle_gamma   90.00
#
_symmetry.space_group_name_H-M   'P 1'
#
loop_
_entity.id
_entity.type
_entity.pdbx_description
1 polymer ?
#
loop_
_entity_poly.entity_id
_entity_poly.type
_entity_poly.pdbx_seq_one_letter_code
_entity_poly.pdbx_strand_id
1 'polypeptide(L)'
;MYPPLRTQVSLRHHHTFGLDVTARWWLSIQNEGEGRAFVVDTLHHRPPLLILGGGSNMLFTGDYPGLVLHNQILGKKVVREDDTHVWLRVGAGESWHGLVQYCLAQDWGGIENLSLIPGSVGAAPIQNIGAYGVELKDVFDKLEALDLHTGESHTFDRTACRFGYRDSLFKREARGRYLITRVTLRLQKPPHTLYTHYGPVAAELARRPGP
;
A
#
# COMPACT_ATOMS: atom_id res chain seq x y z
N MET A 1 20.63 11.78 2.23
CA MET A 1 21.34 10.83 1.34
C MET A 1 20.44 9.60 1.17
N TYR A 2 20.44 8.99 -0.01
CA TYR A 2 19.74 7.74 -0.30
C TYR A 2 20.73 6.66 -0.75
N PRO A 3 20.35 5.36 -0.72
CA PRO A 3 21.22 4.28 -1.15
C PRO A 3 21.69 4.44 -2.61
N PRO A 4 22.85 3.88 -2.99
CA PRO A 4 23.31 3.95 -4.38
C PRO A 4 22.34 3.25 -5.33
N LEU A 5 22.21 3.82 -6.53
CA LEU A 5 21.46 3.22 -7.63
C LEU A 5 22.10 1.91 -8.07
N ARG A 6 21.28 0.88 -8.26
CA ARG A 6 21.68 -0.37 -8.92
C ARG A 6 21.27 -0.29 -10.38
N THR A 7 22.05 -0.92 -11.26
CA THR A 7 21.77 -0.99 -12.71
C THR A 7 21.45 -2.41 -13.14
N GLN A 8 20.67 -2.55 -14.22
CA GLN A 8 20.36 -3.84 -14.86
C GLN A 8 19.83 -4.89 -13.87
N VAL A 9 18.84 -4.51 -13.06
CA VAL A 9 18.29 -5.36 -12.00
C VAL A 9 17.18 -6.24 -12.56
N SER A 10 17.30 -7.56 -12.40
CA SER A 10 16.20 -8.49 -12.70
C SER A 10 14.98 -8.19 -11.83
N LEU A 11 13.81 -8.14 -12.47
CA LEU A 11 12.52 -7.91 -11.82
C LEU A 11 11.76 -9.21 -11.55
N ARG A 12 12.31 -10.37 -11.92
CA ARG A 12 11.64 -11.68 -11.84
C ARG A 12 11.03 -11.99 -10.47
N HIS A 13 11.68 -11.54 -9.39
CA HIS A 13 11.20 -11.76 -8.01
C HIS A 13 10.49 -10.55 -7.40
N HIS A 14 10.22 -9.52 -8.20
CA HIS A 14 9.63 -8.25 -7.77
C HIS A 14 8.23 -8.01 -8.36
N HIS A 15 7.66 -8.99 -9.05
CA HIS A 15 6.26 -9.00 -9.46
C HIS A 15 5.73 -10.44 -9.54
N THR A 16 4.41 -10.60 -9.38
CA THR A 16 3.81 -11.94 -9.20
C THR A 16 3.75 -12.79 -10.47
N PHE A 17 3.82 -12.18 -11.66
CA PHE A 17 3.90 -12.92 -12.93
C PHE A 17 5.26 -13.62 -13.14
N GLY A 18 6.32 -13.22 -12.43
CA GLY A 18 7.62 -13.91 -12.49
C GLY A 18 8.30 -13.91 -13.87
N LEU A 19 8.06 -12.85 -14.66
CA LEU A 19 8.63 -12.70 -16.00
C LEU A 19 10.11 -12.32 -15.88
N ASP A 20 10.91 -12.82 -16.80
CA ASP A 20 12.33 -12.52 -16.87
C ASP A 20 12.55 -11.20 -17.64
N VAL A 21 12.42 -10.10 -16.91
CA VAL A 21 12.64 -8.74 -17.42
C VAL A 21 13.54 -7.97 -16.45
N THR A 22 14.19 -6.93 -16.95
CA THR A 22 15.13 -6.10 -16.18
C THR A 22 14.66 -4.66 -16.07
N ALA A 23 15.08 -3.98 -15.00
CA ALA A 23 15.02 -2.53 -14.90
C ALA A 23 16.39 -1.92 -15.16
N ARG A 24 16.45 -0.86 -15.97
CA ARG A 24 17.70 -0.13 -16.23
C ARG A 24 18.31 0.40 -14.94
N TRP A 25 17.48 0.98 -14.07
CA TRP A 25 17.89 1.44 -12.74
C TRP A 25 16.95 0.96 -11.65
N TRP A 26 17.49 0.81 -10.44
CA TRP A 26 16.76 0.40 -9.26
C TRP A 26 17.22 1.19 -8.04
N LEU A 27 16.27 1.74 -7.28
CA LEU A 27 16.48 2.36 -5.98
C LEU A 27 15.50 1.76 -4.97
N SER A 28 16.01 1.28 -3.84
CA SER A 28 15.17 0.84 -2.73
C SER A 28 15.25 1.87 -1.62
N ILE A 29 14.11 2.39 -1.18
CA ILE A 29 14.03 3.38 -0.10
C ILE A 29 13.41 2.77 1.15
N GLN A 30 13.94 3.09 2.32
CA GLN A 30 13.52 2.56 3.62
C GLN A 30 12.86 3.62 4.51
N ASN A 31 12.98 4.89 4.15
CA ASN A 31 12.32 5.99 4.84
C ASN A 31 12.00 7.15 3.88
N GLU A 32 11.15 8.06 4.33
CA GLU A 32 10.73 9.24 3.55
C GLU A 32 11.91 10.19 3.25
N GLY A 33 12.90 10.27 4.13
CA GLY A 33 14.08 11.11 3.93
C GLY A 33 14.92 10.68 2.72
N GLU A 34 15.06 9.37 2.50
CA GLU A 34 15.71 8.82 1.31
C GLU A 34 14.93 9.13 0.04
N GLY A 35 13.60 8.94 0.08
CA GLY A 35 12.73 9.31 -1.04
C GLY A 35 12.81 10.81 -1.36
N ARG A 36 12.81 11.67 -0.34
CA ARG A 36 12.94 13.13 -0.52
C ARG A 36 14.30 13.50 -1.10
N ALA A 37 15.38 12.94 -0.57
CA ALA A 37 16.72 13.19 -1.08
C ALA A 37 16.84 12.76 -2.56
N PHE A 38 16.24 11.63 -2.93
CA PHE A 38 16.18 11.19 -4.33
C PHE A 38 15.42 12.17 -5.22
N VAL A 39 14.25 12.64 -4.75
CA VAL A 39 13.45 13.63 -5.50
C VAL A 39 14.24 14.92 -5.70
N VAL A 40 14.87 15.45 -4.66
CA VAL A 40 15.68 16.67 -4.70
C VAL A 40 16.82 16.54 -5.71
N ASP A 41 17.57 15.44 -5.67
CA ASP A 41 18.70 15.20 -6.59
C ASP A 41 18.26 15.05 -8.06
N THR A 42 17.02 14.62 -8.31
CA THR A 42 16.51 14.34 -9.65
C THR A 42 15.50 15.38 -10.16
N LEU A 43 15.29 16.49 -9.43
CA LEU A 43 14.30 17.51 -9.79
C LEU A 43 14.43 17.98 -11.25
N HIS A 44 15.68 18.18 -11.71
CA HIS A 44 16.00 18.74 -13.03
C HIS A 44 16.16 17.69 -14.14
N HIS A 45 16.30 16.40 -13.79
CA HIS A 45 16.43 15.34 -14.78
C HIS A 45 15.82 14.04 -14.26
N ARG A 46 14.63 13.70 -14.80
CA ARG A 46 13.84 12.58 -14.32
C ARG A 46 13.85 11.45 -15.33
N PRO A 47 14.41 10.27 -14.98
CA PRO A 47 14.13 9.10 -15.78
C PRO A 47 12.63 8.76 -15.66
N PRO A 48 12.06 8.02 -16.63
CA PRO A 48 10.79 7.35 -16.41
C PRO A 48 10.84 6.59 -15.08
N LEU A 49 9.87 6.86 -14.21
CA LEU A 49 9.85 6.35 -12.85
C LEU A 49 8.69 5.37 -12.67
N LEU A 50 8.98 4.24 -12.05
CA LEU A 50 7.99 3.25 -11.66
C LEU A 50 8.10 2.98 -10.16
N ILE A 51 7.07 3.36 -9.40
CA ILE A 51 7.00 2.99 -7.99
C ILE A 51 6.55 1.55 -7.88
N LEU A 52 7.31 0.73 -7.16
CA LEU A 52 7.02 -0.68 -6.95
C LEU A 52 6.86 -0.99 -5.46
N GLY A 53 5.70 -1.55 -5.12
CA GLY A 53 5.47 -2.25 -3.86
C GLY A 53 5.81 -3.74 -4.01
N GLY A 54 4.83 -4.62 -3.81
CA GLY A 54 4.99 -6.07 -4.03
C GLY A 54 4.76 -6.57 -5.47
N GLY A 55 4.47 -5.68 -6.43
CA GLY A 55 4.30 -6.03 -7.85
C GLY A 55 3.16 -7.03 -8.15
N SER A 56 2.14 -7.11 -7.30
CA SER A 56 1.05 -8.08 -7.42
C SER A 56 -0.02 -7.74 -8.46
N ASN A 57 0.05 -6.54 -9.04
CA ASN A 57 -0.97 -5.99 -9.91
C ASN A 57 -0.37 -5.25 -11.11
N MET A 58 0.68 -5.84 -11.68
CA MET A 58 1.44 -5.27 -12.78
C MET A 58 1.86 -6.37 -13.76
N LEU A 59 1.88 -6.00 -15.03
CA LEU A 59 2.38 -6.83 -16.13
C LEU A 59 3.46 -6.03 -16.87
N PHE A 60 4.69 -6.53 -16.86
CA PHE A 60 5.75 -6.01 -17.70
C PHE A 60 5.60 -6.58 -19.12
N THR A 61 5.74 -5.72 -20.13
CA THR A 61 5.67 -6.10 -21.56
C THR A 61 7.04 -6.19 -22.21
N GLY A 62 8.11 -6.02 -21.42
CA GLY A 62 9.51 -5.99 -21.82
C GLY A 62 10.37 -5.38 -20.71
N ASP A 63 11.67 -5.25 -20.97
CA ASP A 63 12.58 -4.55 -20.07
C ASP A 63 12.10 -3.12 -19.80
N TYR A 64 12.19 -2.71 -18.53
CA TYR A 64 11.82 -1.37 -18.13
C TYR A 64 13.01 -0.42 -18.32
N PRO A 65 12.96 0.54 -19.27
CA PRO A 65 14.10 1.39 -19.59
C PRO A 65 14.37 2.48 -18.54
N GLY A 66 13.52 2.59 -17.53
CA GLY A 66 13.54 3.61 -16.49
C GLY A 66 14.05 3.14 -15.14
N LEU A 67 13.76 3.95 -14.12
CA LEU A 67 14.07 3.69 -12.72
C LEU A 67 12.89 3.03 -12.03
N VAL A 68 13.14 1.89 -11.39
CA VAL A 68 12.21 1.32 -10.41
C VAL A 68 12.55 1.85 -9.02
N LEU A 69 11.60 2.55 -8.41
CA LEU A 69 11.65 2.99 -7.02
C LEU A 69 10.88 2.00 -6.15
N HIS A 70 11.62 1.14 -5.48
CA HIS A 70 11.09 0.12 -4.60
C HIS A 70 10.84 0.68 -3.20
N ASN A 71 9.58 0.72 -2.80
CA ASN A 71 9.16 1.28 -1.52
C ASN A 71 9.25 0.22 -0.43
N GLN A 72 10.26 0.35 0.44
CA GLN A 72 10.53 -0.50 1.60
C GLN A 72 10.42 0.30 2.91
N ILE A 73 9.55 1.32 2.94
CA ILE A 73 9.26 2.06 4.18
C ILE A 73 8.42 1.16 5.08
N LEU A 74 9.04 0.58 6.10
CA LEU A 74 8.39 -0.32 7.06
C LEU A 74 7.99 0.39 8.36
N GLY A 75 7.38 -0.37 9.27
CA GLY A 75 7.06 0.04 10.63
C GLY A 75 5.57 0.23 10.84
N LYS A 76 5.13 -0.08 12.06
CA LYS A 76 3.75 -0.01 12.53
C LYS A 76 3.76 0.79 13.83
N LYS A 77 2.86 1.77 13.97
CA LYS A 77 2.76 2.60 15.18
C LYS A 77 1.32 2.97 15.44
N VAL A 78 0.83 2.70 16.65
CA VAL A 78 -0.42 3.28 17.14
C VAL A 78 -0.21 4.78 17.33
N VAL A 79 -0.99 5.59 16.63
CA VAL A 79 -0.88 7.07 16.69
C VAL A 79 -2.04 7.72 17.43
N ARG A 80 -3.14 6.99 17.60
CA ARG A 80 -4.30 7.38 18.39
C ARG A 80 -5.05 6.13 18.80
N GLU A 81 -5.70 6.17 19.94
CA GLU A 81 -6.47 5.06 20.48
C GLU A 81 -7.60 5.64 21.35
N ASP A 82 -8.77 5.01 21.26
CA ASP A 82 -9.89 5.23 22.18
C ASP A 82 -10.43 3.88 22.67
N ASP A 83 -11.54 3.89 23.41
CA ASP A 83 -12.13 2.68 24.01
C ASP A 83 -12.55 1.65 22.95
N THR A 84 -12.86 2.09 21.73
CA THR A 84 -13.48 1.27 20.67
C THR A 84 -12.62 1.10 19.43
N HIS A 85 -11.60 1.95 19.23
CA HIS A 85 -10.80 1.99 18.01
C HIS A 85 -9.32 2.25 18.28
N VAL A 86 -8.51 1.82 17.32
CA VAL A 86 -7.08 2.13 17.24
C VAL A 86 -6.75 2.68 15.85
N TRP A 87 -5.94 3.73 15.81
CA TRP A 87 -5.40 4.29 14.58
C TRP A 87 -3.98 3.81 14.40
N LEU A 88 -3.81 2.85 13.49
CA LEU A 88 -2.54 2.24 13.20
C LEU A 88 -1.94 2.90 11.96
N ARG A 89 -0.84 3.63 12.15
CA ARG A 89 -0.02 4.19 11.08
C ARG A 89 1.02 3.15 10.64
N VAL A 90 1.00 2.83 9.36
CA VAL A 90 1.77 1.71 8.78
C VAL A 90 2.62 2.22 7.62
N GLY A 91 3.86 1.74 7.54
CA GLY A 91 4.77 1.98 6.42
C GLY A 91 4.24 1.42 5.11
N ALA A 92 4.39 2.17 4.01
CA ALA A 92 3.89 1.78 2.69
C ALA A 92 4.54 0.53 2.09
N GLY A 93 5.73 0.15 2.57
CA GLY A 93 6.44 -1.07 2.15
C GLY A 93 5.99 -2.34 2.88
N GLU A 94 5.17 -2.21 3.93
CA GLU A 94 4.68 -3.37 4.69
C GLU A 94 3.83 -4.29 3.83
N SER A 95 3.98 -5.60 4.02
CA SER A 95 3.10 -6.60 3.40
C SER A 95 1.66 -6.38 3.86
N TRP A 96 0.72 -6.28 2.92
CA TRP A 96 -0.69 -6.11 3.26
C TRP A 96 -1.21 -7.32 4.06
N HIS A 97 -0.98 -8.54 3.57
CA HIS A 97 -1.42 -9.72 4.30
C HIS A 97 -0.71 -9.85 5.66
N GLY A 98 0.57 -9.50 5.74
CA GLY A 98 1.30 -9.46 7.01
C GLY A 98 0.70 -8.45 8.00
N LEU A 99 0.21 -7.31 7.52
CA LEU A 99 -0.53 -6.34 8.34
C LEU A 99 -1.85 -6.94 8.84
N VAL A 100 -2.61 -7.63 7.99
CA VAL A 100 -3.87 -8.27 8.42
C VAL A 100 -3.61 -9.28 9.54
N GLN A 101 -2.61 -10.15 9.39
CA GLN A 101 -2.23 -11.12 10.43
C GLN A 101 -1.77 -10.44 11.73
N TYR A 102 -1.01 -9.34 11.62
CA TYR A 102 -0.61 -8.55 12.76
C TYR A 102 -1.84 -7.99 13.51
N CYS A 103 -2.81 -7.40 12.81
CA CYS A 103 -4.01 -6.85 13.44
C CYS A 103 -4.86 -7.93 14.11
N LEU A 104 -5.02 -9.09 13.47
CA LEU A 104 -5.71 -10.24 14.07
C LEU A 104 -5.04 -10.70 15.37
N ALA A 105 -3.70 -10.74 15.41
CA ALA A 105 -2.96 -11.11 16.62
C ALA A 105 -3.06 -10.07 17.74
N GLN A 106 -3.45 -8.82 17.43
CA GLN A 106 -3.72 -7.77 18.42
C GLN A 106 -5.21 -7.66 18.78
N ASP A 107 -6.05 -8.54 18.25
CA ASP A 107 -7.51 -8.47 18.36
C ASP A 107 -8.09 -7.13 17.84
N TRP A 108 -7.54 -6.66 16.71
CA TRP A 108 -8.00 -5.45 16.02
C TRP A 108 -8.71 -5.80 14.71
N GLY A 109 -10.02 -5.54 14.64
CA GLY A 109 -10.91 -5.88 13.53
C GLY A 109 -11.06 -4.77 12.47
N GLY A 110 -11.70 -5.15 11.35
CA GLY A 110 -12.08 -4.28 10.24
C GLY A 110 -11.36 -4.58 8.92
N ILE A 111 -10.31 -5.42 8.92
CA ILE A 111 -9.54 -5.76 7.71
C ILE A 111 -9.39 -7.27 7.47
N GLU A 112 -10.06 -8.10 8.25
CA GLU A 112 -10.07 -9.56 8.13
C GLU A 112 -10.65 -10.02 6.78
N ASN A 113 -11.67 -9.33 6.27
CA ASN A 113 -12.22 -9.54 4.92
C ASN A 113 -11.20 -9.21 3.80
N LEU A 114 -10.12 -8.50 4.12
CA LEU A 114 -9.05 -8.15 3.19
C LEU A 114 -7.83 -9.07 3.32
N SER A 115 -7.98 -10.21 4.01
CA SER A 115 -6.97 -11.25 4.15
C SER A 115 -6.52 -11.80 2.78
N LEU A 116 -5.27 -12.28 2.73
CA LEU A 116 -4.64 -12.89 1.55
C LEU A 116 -4.50 -12.02 0.30
N ILE A 117 -4.93 -10.75 0.33
CA ILE A 117 -4.62 -9.81 -0.76
C ILE A 117 -3.10 -9.60 -0.83
N PRO A 118 -2.44 -9.91 -1.96
CA PRO A 118 -1.00 -9.72 -2.12
C PRO A 118 -0.67 -8.25 -2.39
N GLY A 119 0.55 -7.86 -2.06
CA GLY A 119 1.06 -6.51 -2.31
C GLY A 119 1.40 -5.77 -1.02
N SER A 120 1.67 -4.48 -1.15
CA SER A 120 2.08 -3.64 -0.03
C SER A 120 0.98 -2.69 0.42
N VAL A 121 1.09 -2.23 1.66
CA VAL A 121 0.17 -1.25 2.26
C VAL A 121 0.10 0.03 1.44
N GLY A 122 1.21 0.48 0.85
CA GLY A 122 1.25 1.68 0.00
C GLY A 122 0.52 1.52 -1.34
N ALA A 123 0.38 0.29 -1.84
CA ALA A 123 -0.37 0.01 -3.06
C ALA A 123 -1.89 -0.11 -2.81
N ALA A 124 -2.30 -0.41 -1.57
CA ALA A 124 -3.69 -0.62 -1.21
C ALA A 124 -4.62 0.57 -1.55
N PRO A 125 -4.25 1.84 -1.26
CA PRO A 125 -5.06 3.00 -1.64
C PRO A 125 -5.18 3.23 -3.14
N ILE A 126 -4.20 2.82 -3.94
CA ILE A 126 -4.16 3.12 -5.39
C ILE A 126 -5.41 2.56 -6.08
N GLN A 127 -5.81 1.35 -5.72
CA GLN A 127 -7.00 0.71 -6.27
C GLN A 127 -8.12 0.54 -5.27
N ASN A 128 -8.08 1.17 -4.09
CA ASN A 128 -9.08 0.94 -3.04
C ASN A 128 -9.38 -0.58 -2.90
N ILE A 129 -8.36 -1.34 -2.49
CA ILE A 129 -8.47 -2.81 -2.44
C ILE A 129 -9.74 -3.24 -1.70
N GLY A 130 -10.35 -4.33 -2.15
CA GLY A 130 -11.59 -4.80 -1.55
C GLY A 130 -11.86 -6.25 -1.88
N ALA A 131 -12.38 -6.97 -0.90
CA ALA A 131 -12.74 -8.37 -0.99
C ALA A 131 -13.85 -8.66 0.03
N TYR A 132 -14.67 -9.67 -0.27
CA TYR A 132 -15.72 -10.15 0.62
C TYR A 132 -16.62 -9.05 1.22
N GLY A 133 -17.00 -8.05 0.40
CA GLY A 133 -17.92 -6.98 0.81
C GLY A 133 -17.31 -5.81 1.59
N VAL A 134 -15.98 -5.80 1.78
CA VAL A 134 -15.26 -4.70 2.46
C VAL A 134 -14.26 -4.07 1.48
N GLU A 135 -14.08 -2.76 1.56
CA GLU A 135 -13.07 -2.00 0.84
C GLU A 135 -12.16 -1.22 1.80
N LEU A 136 -10.94 -0.88 1.35
CA LEU A 136 -9.99 -0.12 2.16
C LEU A 136 -10.59 1.18 2.72
N LYS A 137 -11.37 1.89 1.90
CA LYS A 137 -12.01 3.16 2.29
C LYS A 137 -12.86 3.07 3.56
N ASP A 138 -13.32 1.87 3.94
CA ASP A 138 -14.21 1.64 5.08
C ASP A 138 -13.43 1.74 6.42
N VAL A 139 -12.13 1.43 6.39
CA VAL A 139 -11.21 1.54 7.54
C VAL A 139 -10.15 2.63 7.37
N PHE A 140 -10.12 3.32 6.23
CA PHE A 140 -9.10 4.34 5.95
C PHE A 140 -9.35 5.63 6.75
N ASP A 141 -8.31 6.14 7.40
CA ASP A 141 -8.31 7.46 8.06
C ASP A 141 -7.63 8.49 7.16
N LYS A 142 -6.34 8.29 6.88
CA LYS A 142 -5.51 9.16 6.05
C LYS A 142 -4.27 8.44 5.53
N LEU A 143 -3.60 9.04 4.56
CA LEU A 143 -2.26 8.64 4.13
C LEU A 143 -1.32 9.82 4.04
N GLU A 144 -0.02 9.52 4.09
CA GLU A 144 1.07 10.45 3.86
C GLU A 144 1.76 10.09 2.55
N ALA A 145 2.11 11.10 1.77
CA ALA A 145 2.75 10.93 0.49
C ALA A 145 3.77 12.04 0.21
N LEU A 146 4.85 11.68 -0.46
CA LEU A 146 5.83 12.62 -1.00
C LEU A 146 5.43 12.98 -2.43
N ASP A 147 5.28 14.28 -2.72
CA ASP A 147 5.13 14.76 -4.09
C ASP A 147 6.48 14.62 -4.80
N LEU A 148 6.52 13.77 -5.81
CA LEU A 148 7.72 13.53 -6.58
C LEU A 148 8.11 14.75 -7.42
N HIS A 149 7.24 15.75 -7.61
CA HIS A 149 7.52 16.98 -8.36
C HIS A 149 8.21 18.05 -7.53
N THR A 150 7.77 18.24 -6.29
CA THR A 150 8.27 19.30 -5.41
C THR A 150 9.18 18.79 -4.31
N GLY A 151 9.11 17.50 -3.99
CA GLY A 151 9.76 16.93 -2.83
C GLY A 151 9.06 17.28 -1.52
N GLU A 152 7.83 17.82 -1.55
CA GLU A 152 7.04 18.17 -0.37
C GLU A 152 6.20 16.99 0.12
N SER A 153 5.91 16.97 1.42
CA SER A 153 5.03 15.96 2.01
C SER A 153 3.60 16.45 2.08
N HIS A 154 2.67 15.58 1.69
CA HIS A 154 1.23 15.84 1.72
C HIS A 154 0.53 14.75 2.53
N THR A 155 -0.54 15.15 3.22
CA THR A 155 -1.47 14.24 3.87
C THR A 155 -2.79 14.28 3.12
N PHE A 156 -3.34 13.10 2.82
CA PHE A 156 -4.64 12.96 2.18
C PHE A 156 -5.59 12.23 3.12
N ASP A 157 -6.71 12.87 3.45
CA ASP A 157 -7.82 12.20 4.11
C ASP A 157 -8.64 11.36 3.10
N ARG A 158 -9.67 10.69 3.59
CA ARG A 158 -10.56 9.85 2.78
C ARG A 158 -11.20 10.62 1.61
N THR A 159 -11.63 11.86 1.85
CA THR A 159 -12.31 12.69 0.85
C THR A 159 -11.33 13.08 -0.26
N ALA A 160 -10.12 13.51 0.10
CA ALA A 160 -9.07 13.88 -0.82
C ALA A 160 -8.58 12.70 -1.67
N CYS A 161 -8.62 11.47 -1.15
CA CYS A 161 -8.25 10.27 -1.89
C CYS A 161 -9.25 9.89 -3.00
N ARG A 162 -10.49 10.39 -2.95
CA ARG A 162 -11.55 10.16 -3.96
C ARG A 162 -11.73 8.68 -4.30
N PHE A 163 -11.83 7.82 -3.29
CA PHE A 163 -11.98 6.37 -3.50
C PHE A 163 -13.25 6.01 -4.27
N GLY A 164 -13.11 5.13 -5.25
CA GLY A 164 -14.19 4.49 -5.98
C GLY A 164 -13.99 2.97 -6.07
N TYR A 165 -14.85 2.28 -6.80
CA TYR A 165 -14.66 0.85 -7.05
C TYR A 165 -13.39 0.62 -7.88
N ARG A 166 -12.41 -0.05 -7.29
CA ARG A 166 -11.08 -0.30 -7.89
C ARG A 166 -10.31 0.96 -8.32
N ASP A 167 -10.50 2.06 -7.60
CA ASP A 167 -10.16 3.38 -8.10
C ASP A 167 -9.88 4.44 -7.02
N SER A 168 -9.06 5.44 -7.37
CA SER A 168 -8.66 6.55 -6.49
C SER A 168 -8.05 7.71 -7.29
N LEU A 169 -7.85 8.85 -6.64
CA LEU A 169 -7.07 9.98 -7.16
C LEU A 169 -5.69 9.53 -7.71
N PHE A 170 -5.03 8.59 -7.03
CA PHE A 170 -3.68 8.13 -7.37
C PHE A 170 -3.63 7.22 -8.61
N LYS A 171 -4.78 6.65 -9.03
CA LYS A 171 -4.90 5.90 -10.28
C LYS A 171 -5.22 6.81 -11.47
N ARG A 172 -5.82 7.97 -11.20
CA ARG A 172 -6.32 8.93 -12.17
C ARG A 172 -5.43 10.17 -12.25
N GLU A 173 -5.89 11.31 -11.75
CA GLU A 173 -5.28 12.63 -11.95
C GLU A 173 -3.90 12.76 -11.33
N ALA A 174 -3.64 12.02 -10.24
CA ALA A 174 -2.36 12.04 -9.55
C ALA A 174 -1.47 10.82 -9.85
N ARG A 175 -1.74 10.11 -10.95
CA ARG A 175 -0.96 8.92 -11.36
C ARG A 175 0.51 9.27 -11.55
N GLY A 176 1.37 8.59 -10.79
CA GLY A 176 2.83 8.77 -10.85
C GLY A 176 3.34 10.06 -10.19
N ARG A 177 2.46 10.90 -9.62
CA ARG A 177 2.86 12.14 -8.93
C ARG A 177 3.33 11.90 -7.51
N TYR A 178 2.67 10.98 -6.80
CA TYR A 178 2.89 10.79 -5.37
C TYR A 178 3.50 9.44 -5.07
N LEU A 179 4.51 9.43 -4.20
CA LEU A 179 4.98 8.25 -3.50
C LEU A 179 4.26 8.19 -2.15
N ILE A 180 3.32 7.25 -2.00
CA ILE A 180 2.68 6.99 -0.70
C ILE A 180 3.75 6.44 0.25
N THR A 181 3.98 7.12 1.37
CA THR A 181 4.99 6.71 2.36
C THR A 181 4.37 5.95 3.51
N ARG A 182 3.15 6.32 3.93
CA ARG A 182 2.43 5.68 5.03
C ARG A 182 0.93 5.76 4.88
N VAL A 183 0.23 4.79 5.47
CA VAL A 183 -1.24 4.73 5.53
C VAL A 183 -1.65 4.59 7.00
N THR A 184 -2.67 5.33 7.42
CA THR A 184 -3.29 5.19 8.74
C THR A 184 -4.66 4.56 8.59
N LEU A 185 -4.86 3.44 9.28
CA LEU A 185 -6.12 2.71 9.34
C LEU A 185 -6.76 2.92 10.71
N ARG A 186 -8.08 3.10 10.73
CA ARG A 186 -8.92 3.09 11.92
C ARG A 186 -9.53 1.69 12.06
N LEU A 187 -9.00 0.92 13.01
CA LEU A 187 -9.37 -0.47 13.27
C LEU A 187 -10.23 -0.55 14.54
N GLN A 188 -11.10 -1.56 14.61
CA GLN A 188 -12.00 -1.77 15.73
C GLN A 188 -11.35 -2.62 16.84
N LYS A 189 -11.66 -2.30 18.09
CA LYS A 189 -11.43 -3.16 19.25
C LYS A 189 -12.69 -3.99 19.54
N PRO A 190 -12.60 -5.04 20.38
CA PRO A 190 -13.78 -5.76 20.84
C PRO A 190 -14.80 -4.84 21.53
N PRO A 191 -16.11 -5.07 21.36
CA PRO A 191 -16.72 -6.08 20.49
C PRO A 191 -16.68 -5.71 18.99
N HIS A 192 -16.33 -6.68 18.15
CA HIS A 192 -16.15 -6.46 16.70
C HIS A 192 -17.46 -6.44 15.93
N THR A 193 -17.54 -5.59 14.90
CA THR A 193 -18.60 -5.66 13.88
C THR A 193 -18.17 -6.57 12.74
N LEU A 194 -18.82 -7.73 12.59
CA LEU A 194 -18.47 -8.70 11.55
C LEU A 194 -19.20 -8.42 10.23
N TYR A 195 -18.45 -8.34 9.14
CA TYR A 195 -19.01 -8.15 7.79
C TYR A 195 -19.14 -9.50 7.07
N THR A 196 -20.23 -10.22 7.32
CA THR A 196 -20.43 -11.60 6.83
C THR A 196 -21.41 -11.70 5.66
N HIS A 197 -21.94 -10.58 5.17
CA HIS A 197 -23.01 -10.53 4.17
C HIS A 197 -22.59 -10.97 2.75
N TYR A 198 -21.30 -11.17 2.50
CA TYR A 198 -20.84 -11.69 1.21
C TYR A 198 -21.22 -13.17 1.07
N GLY A 199 -22.00 -13.52 0.05
CA GLY A 199 -22.68 -14.83 -0.07
C GLY A 199 -21.83 -16.06 0.27
N PRO A 200 -20.65 -16.25 -0.34
CA PRO A 200 -19.74 -17.35 0.00
C PRO A 200 -19.27 -17.36 1.46
N VAL A 201 -19.02 -16.20 2.07
CA VAL A 201 -18.64 -16.11 3.50
C VAL A 201 -19.82 -16.48 4.39
N ALA A 202 -21.00 -15.94 4.12
CA ALA A 202 -22.22 -16.29 4.85
C ALA A 202 -22.50 -17.81 4.78
N ALA A 203 -22.37 -18.40 3.59
CA ALA A 203 -22.60 -19.81 3.37
C ALA A 203 -21.60 -20.70 4.13
N GLU A 204 -20.32 -20.32 4.17
CA GLU A 204 -19.31 -21.08 4.90
C GLU A 204 -19.48 -20.97 6.42
N LEU A 205 -19.83 -19.79 6.94
CA LEU A 205 -20.13 -19.62 8.36
C LEU A 205 -21.37 -20.41 8.79
N ALA A 206 -22.40 -20.49 7.95
CA ALA A 206 -23.56 -21.35 8.22
C ALA A 206 -23.21 -22.84 8.30
N ARG A 207 -22.15 -23.29 7.60
CA ARG A 207 -21.64 -24.67 7.66
C ARG A 207 -20.72 -24.93 8.84
N ARG A 208 -20.16 -23.87 9.44
CA ARG A 208 -19.31 -23.91 10.63
C ARG A 208 -19.99 -23.12 11.74
N PRO A 209 -21.09 -23.64 12.33
CA PRO A 209 -21.59 -23.05 13.57
C PRO A 209 -20.39 -22.97 14.51
N GLY A 210 -20.13 -21.77 15.06
CA GLY A 210 -19.04 -21.56 16.00
C GLY A 210 -19.12 -22.53 17.19
N PRO A 211 -18.09 -22.60 18.03
CA PRO A 211 -18.22 -23.30 19.30
C PRO A 211 -19.44 -22.81 20.11
#